data_AF-A0A1D8S6W5-F1
#
_entry.id   AF-A0A1D8S6W5-F1
#
_cell.length_a   1.000
_cell.length_b   1.000
_cell.length_c   1.000
_cell.angle_alpha   90.00
_cell.angle_beta   90.00
_cell.angle_gamma   90.00
#
_symmetry.space_group_name_H-M   'P 1'
#
loop_
_entity.id
_entity.type
_entity.pdbx_description
1 polymer ?
#
loop_
_entity_poly.entity_id
_entity_poly.type
_entity_poly.pdbx_seq_one_letter_code
_entity_poly.pdbx_strand_id
1 'polypeptide(L)'
;MAGGTTAIAAFAYRIRVRHALPEGVTLILGLGVVALYLNTRTLFAQFVQGGAASPTVGEATLNVLVFAIAALASYGGNTLGDRLARSDRLSLSWLQRDLSPIVRAAGRHISVTLPAEIRDIEGYDPVEAATKESLVGRTLDFPRGLTVAELRTQLQARLKEKFDVGYVDLELSAAGEIQYLGVARRPAGIGPTLPPNAAAVAVRADPPFSATAGDIVQLWAVEDTPRKLGTGELRARVGSIATITTDRAVATAIDPEAEYRLLTLEADSRPDREFAAMLRRADETMRLLSITDSSPLVGQSVAAIDGTVLGIRTAGESVETIPNRSRVIQAGDELFVIGRPEILRKLDGTDGVHAVETESATESRSGGRPWSADRSEKSE
;
A
#
# COMPACT_ATOMS: atom_id res chain seq x y z
N MET A 1 9.02 5.53 37.80
CA MET A 1 9.05 4.05 37.96
C MET A 1 7.83 3.41 37.31
N ALA A 2 6.62 3.54 37.87
CA ALA A 2 5.40 2.90 37.33
C ALA A 2 5.19 3.11 35.81
N GLY A 3 5.16 4.37 35.35
CA GLY A 3 5.03 4.68 33.92
C GLY A 3 6.19 4.23 33.04
N GLY A 4 7.41 4.17 33.57
CA GLY A 4 8.55 3.65 32.83
C GLY A 4 8.45 2.13 32.63
N THR A 5 8.09 1.40 33.69
CA THR A 5 7.88 -0.05 33.64
C THR A 5 6.77 -0.42 32.67
N THR A 6 5.63 0.28 32.73
CA THR A 6 4.52 0.01 31.82
C THR A 6 4.81 0.44 30.39
N ALA A 7 5.57 1.51 30.16
CA ALA A 7 6.03 1.89 28.82
C ALA A 7 6.90 0.80 28.19
N ILE A 8 7.88 0.26 28.94
CA ILE A 8 8.75 -0.82 28.47
C ILE A 8 7.93 -2.09 28.21
N ALA A 9 7.04 -2.46 29.14
CA ALA A 9 6.20 -3.64 29.00
C ALA A 9 5.25 -3.54 27.80
N ALA A 10 4.59 -2.39 27.61
CA ALA A 10 3.70 -2.12 26.48
C ALA A 10 4.45 -2.15 25.15
N PHE A 11 5.63 -1.53 25.10
CA PHE A 11 6.51 -1.56 23.94
C PHE A 11 6.91 -2.99 23.55
N ALA A 12 7.40 -3.76 24.52
CA ALA A 12 7.83 -5.15 24.29
C ALA A 12 6.65 -6.07 23.91
N TYR A 13 5.52 -5.96 24.61
CA TYR A 13 4.33 -6.75 24.33
C TYR A 13 3.81 -6.50 22.92
N ARG A 14 3.74 -5.22 22.50
CA ARG A 14 3.27 -4.88 21.16
C ARG A 14 4.22 -5.34 20.07
N ILE A 15 5.53 -5.24 20.26
CA ILE A 15 6.50 -5.78 19.30
C ILE A 15 6.34 -7.30 19.16
N ARG A 16 6.09 -8.02 20.26
CA ARG A 16 6.06 -9.48 20.26
C ARG A 16 4.73 -10.08 19.82
N VAL A 17 3.61 -9.48 20.24
CA VAL A 17 2.24 -10.01 20.13
C VAL A 17 1.39 -9.20 19.16
N ARG A 18 1.87 -8.04 18.70
CA ARG A 18 1.15 -7.09 17.81
C ARG A 18 -0.20 -6.57 18.33
N HIS A 19 -0.51 -6.84 19.59
CA HIS A 19 -1.68 -6.31 20.31
C HIS A 19 -1.26 -5.29 21.37
N ALA A 20 -2.21 -4.44 21.79
CA ALA A 20 -2.01 -3.49 22.88
C ALA A 20 -2.01 -4.23 24.23
N LEU A 21 -1.19 -3.75 25.17
CA LEU A 21 -1.16 -4.33 26.52
C LEU A 21 -2.50 -4.05 27.22
N PRO A 22 -3.19 -5.09 27.74
CA PRO A 22 -4.47 -4.89 28.43
C PRO A 22 -4.35 -3.93 29.63
N GLU A 23 -5.39 -3.14 29.86
CA GLU A 23 -5.42 -2.12 30.91
C GLU A 23 -5.26 -2.71 32.32
N GLY A 24 -5.89 -3.87 32.59
CA GLY A 24 -5.74 -4.55 33.87
C GLY A 24 -4.29 -4.97 34.17
N VAL A 25 -3.58 -5.46 33.15
CA VAL A 25 -2.16 -5.86 33.28
C VAL A 25 -1.27 -4.64 33.49
N THR A 26 -1.57 -3.53 32.79
CA THR A 26 -0.87 -2.25 32.96
C THR A 26 -0.94 -1.76 34.40
N LEU A 27 -2.13 -1.80 35.00
CA LEU A 27 -2.36 -1.35 36.36
C LEU A 27 -1.60 -2.23 37.37
N ILE A 28 -1.65 -3.56 37.20
CA ILE A 28 -0.95 -4.52 38.07
C ILE A 28 0.57 -4.30 38.02
N LEU A 29 1.16 -4.18 36.83
CA LEU A 29 2.60 -3.98 36.68
C LEU A 29 3.07 -2.66 37.28
N GLY A 30 2.34 -1.59 36.99
CA GLY A 30 2.69 -0.25 37.46
C GLY A 30 2.58 -0.08 38.97
N LEU A 31 1.46 -0.53 39.55
CA LEU A 31 1.27 -0.52 41.01
C LEU A 31 2.21 -1.52 41.70
N GLY A 32 2.44 -2.69 41.10
CA GLY A 32 3.27 -3.75 41.68
C GLY A 32 4.71 -3.31 41.94
N VAL A 33 5.33 -2.60 41.01
CA VAL A 33 6.68 -2.03 41.21
C VAL A 33 6.71 -0.99 42.33
N VAL A 34 5.67 -0.16 42.44
CA VAL A 34 5.59 0.86 43.50
C VAL A 34 5.33 0.22 44.86
N ALA A 35 4.45 -0.77 44.93
CA ALA A 35 4.19 -1.55 46.13
C ALA A 35 5.45 -2.27 46.61
N LEU A 36 6.21 -2.88 45.70
CA LEU A 36 7.47 -3.54 46.02
C LEU A 36 8.47 -2.54 46.61
N TYR A 37 8.66 -1.38 45.97
CA TYR A 37 9.56 -0.34 46.46
C TYR A 37 9.17 0.18 47.85
N LEU A 38 7.89 0.51 48.04
CA LEU A 38 7.38 1.00 49.33
C LEU A 38 7.52 -0.07 50.41
N ASN A 39 7.23 -1.33 50.10
CA ASN A 39 7.39 -2.43 51.06
C ASN A 39 8.86 -2.64 51.44
N THR A 40 9.78 -2.67 50.47
CA THR A 40 11.22 -2.76 50.74
C THR A 40 11.72 -1.59 51.58
N ARG A 41 11.26 -0.36 51.29
CA ARG A 41 11.61 0.83 52.09
C ARG A 41 11.12 0.71 53.53
N THR A 42 9.89 0.26 53.73
CA THR A 42 9.30 0.06 55.06
C THR A 42 10.06 -1.01 55.85
N LEU A 43 10.36 -2.15 55.24
CA LEU A 43 11.17 -3.22 55.86
C LEU A 43 12.56 -2.73 56.25
N PHE A 44 13.20 -1.93 55.40
CA PHE A 44 14.50 -1.34 55.69
C PHE A 44 14.45 -0.34 56.85
N ALA A 45 13.44 0.54 56.87
CA ALA A 45 13.25 1.50 57.96
C ALA A 45 13.01 0.79 59.31
N GLN A 46 12.22 -0.28 59.32
CA GLN A 46 11.97 -1.11 60.50
C GLN A 46 13.25 -1.78 61.01
N PHE A 47 14.09 -2.28 60.10
CA PHE A 47 15.37 -2.89 60.46
C PHE A 47 16.34 -1.88 61.10
N VAL A 48 16.43 -0.66 60.56
CA VAL A 48 17.34 0.38 61.05
C VAL A 48 16.86 1.01 62.37
N GLN A 49 15.55 1.15 62.56
CA GLN A 49 14.98 1.87 63.71
C GLN A 49 14.49 0.94 64.84
N GLY A 50 14.57 -0.38 64.67
CA GLY A 50 14.40 -1.35 65.76
C GLY A 50 12.97 -1.54 66.27
N GLY A 51 11.94 -1.33 65.43
CA GLY A 51 10.54 -1.58 65.84
C GLY A 51 9.51 -1.40 64.73
N ALA A 52 8.39 -2.12 64.85
CA ALA A 52 7.25 -2.03 63.95
C ALA A 52 6.44 -0.74 64.22
N ALA A 53 6.89 0.38 63.67
CA ALA A 53 6.06 1.58 63.61
C ALA A 53 4.90 1.33 62.62
N SER A 54 3.67 1.36 63.12
CA SER A 54 2.49 1.43 62.25
C SER A 54 2.50 2.77 61.51
N PRO A 55 2.19 2.81 60.20
CA PRO A 55 2.23 4.06 59.45
C PRO A 55 1.30 5.08 60.10
N THR A 56 1.81 6.29 60.31
CA THR A 56 1.01 7.40 60.81
C THR A 56 -0.09 7.77 59.80
N VAL A 57 -1.15 8.45 60.24
CA VAL A 57 -2.24 8.89 59.35
C VAL A 57 -1.71 9.73 58.17
N GLY A 58 -0.67 10.54 58.41
CA GLY A 58 0.01 11.31 57.36
C GLY A 58 0.74 10.42 56.34
N GLU A 59 1.49 9.41 56.80
CA GLU A 59 2.19 8.47 55.93
C GLU A 59 1.23 7.58 55.13
N ALA A 60 0.14 7.13 55.75
CA ALA A 60 -0.91 6.38 55.07
C ALA A 60 -1.54 7.20 53.94
N THR A 61 -1.84 8.47 54.20
CA THR A 61 -2.40 9.40 53.21
C THR A 61 -1.43 9.63 52.05
N LEU A 62 -0.14 9.83 52.34
CA LEU A 62 0.89 9.96 51.31
C LEU A 62 1.05 8.69 50.48
N ASN A 63 1.01 7.51 51.09
CA ASN A 63 1.11 6.24 50.36
C ASN A 63 -0.08 6.06 49.40
N VAL A 64 -1.31 6.37 49.85
CA VAL A 64 -2.50 6.33 48.98
C VAL A 64 -2.35 7.31 47.81
N LEU A 65 -1.88 8.53 48.07
CA LEU A 65 -1.62 9.52 47.04
C LEU A 65 -0.56 9.03 46.03
N VAL A 66 0.51 8.41 46.51
CA VAL A 66 1.56 7.81 45.66
C VAL A 66 0.99 6.70 44.78
N PHE A 67 0.12 5.84 45.30
CA PHE A 67 -0.54 4.80 44.49
C PHE A 67 -1.50 5.39 43.44
N ALA A 68 -2.24 6.45 43.76
CA ALA A 68 -3.09 7.14 42.79
C ALA A 68 -2.27 7.77 41.65
N ILE A 69 -1.16 8.45 41.99
CA ILE A 69 -0.24 9.02 40.99
C ILE A 69 0.42 7.90 40.17
N ALA A 70 0.80 6.78 40.81
CA ALA A 70 1.37 5.63 40.13
C ALA A 70 0.39 5.01 39.13
N ALA A 71 -0.90 4.89 39.47
CA ALA A 71 -1.92 4.39 38.56
C ALA A 71 -2.03 5.28 37.31
N LEU A 72 -2.16 6.60 37.49
CA LEU A 72 -2.20 7.56 36.37
C LEU A 72 -0.93 7.49 35.50
N ALA A 73 0.24 7.48 36.14
CA ALA A 73 1.51 7.35 35.44
C ALA A 73 1.63 6.03 34.66
N SER A 74 1.01 4.95 35.15
CA SER A 74 1.02 3.63 34.51
C SER A 74 0.27 3.64 33.17
N TYR A 75 -0.91 4.27 33.13
CA TYR A 75 -1.67 4.47 31.89
C TYR A 75 -0.93 5.39 30.91
N GLY A 76 -0.34 6.48 31.40
CA GLY A 76 0.52 7.36 30.60
C GLY A 76 1.71 6.61 30.00
N GLY A 77 2.35 5.75 30.78
CA GLY A 77 3.42 4.88 30.34
C GLY A 77 2.98 3.91 29.24
N ASN A 78 1.86 3.22 29.43
CA ASN A 78 1.32 2.28 28.45
C ASN A 78 1.08 2.97 27.09
N THR A 79 0.37 4.10 27.09
CA THR A 79 0.10 4.85 25.85
C THR A 79 1.36 5.36 25.17
N LEU A 80 2.37 5.80 25.94
CA LEU A 80 3.66 6.23 25.41
C LEU A 80 4.43 5.05 24.80
N GLY A 81 4.55 3.93 25.51
CA GLY A 81 5.20 2.71 25.01
C GLY A 81 4.54 2.16 23.75
N ASP A 82 3.20 2.20 23.72
CA ASP A 82 2.39 1.75 22.60
C ASP A 82 2.54 2.66 21.35
N ARG A 83 2.68 3.97 21.56
CA ARG A 83 3.01 4.93 20.49
C ARG A 83 4.43 4.75 19.98
N LEU A 84 5.40 4.55 20.88
CA LEU A 84 6.79 4.32 20.50
C LEU A 84 6.94 3.02 19.70
N ALA A 85 6.22 1.95 20.07
CA ALA A 85 6.21 0.69 19.32
C ALA A 85 5.60 0.81 17.91
N ARG A 86 4.71 1.79 17.69
CA ARG A 86 4.15 2.10 16.37
C ARG A 86 5.04 3.01 15.51
N SER A 87 6.06 3.63 16.10
CA SER A 87 6.94 4.54 15.38
C SER A 87 8.03 3.75 14.65
N ASP A 88 8.11 3.90 13.32
CA ASP A 88 9.11 3.22 12.49
C ASP A 88 10.56 3.59 12.85
N ARG A 89 10.77 4.73 13.54
CA ARG A 89 12.09 5.20 13.99
C ARG A 89 12.70 4.39 15.13
N LEU A 90 11.87 3.75 15.96
CA LEU A 90 12.30 2.97 17.13
C LEU A 90 11.86 1.51 17.07
N SER A 91 11.14 1.12 16.01
CA SER A 91 11.01 -0.27 15.63
C SER A 91 12.41 -0.87 15.62
N LEU A 92 12.65 -1.83 16.52
CA LEU A 92 13.88 -2.61 16.59
C LEU A 92 13.93 -3.57 15.39
N SER A 93 13.74 -3.06 14.17
CA SER A 93 13.89 -3.79 12.91
C SER A 93 15.30 -4.35 12.76
N TRP A 94 16.29 -3.72 13.41
CA TRP A 94 17.66 -4.24 13.54
C TRP A 94 17.82 -5.42 14.53
N LEU A 95 16.81 -5.67 15.38
CA LEU A 95 16.79 -6.79 16.34
C LEU A 95 15.79 -7.89 15.93
N GLN A 96 15.11 -7.74 14.78
CA GLN A 96 14.65 -8.92 14.04
C GLN A 96 15.91 -9.68 13.65
N ARG A 97 16.35 -10.60 14.52
CA ARG A 97 17.19 -11.71 14.07
C ARG A 97 16.43 -12.33 12.92
N ASP A 98 16.90 -12.07 11.71
CA ASP A 98 16.48 -12.77 10.52
C ASP A 98 16.74 -14.25 10.78
N LEU A 99 15.71 -14.96 11.22
CA LEU A 99 15.67 -16.43 11.26
C LEU A 99 15.52 -16.99 9.83
N SER A 100 16.06 -16.27 8.84
CA SER A 100 16.18 -16.77 7.49
C SER A 100 17.35 -17.76 7.48
N PRO A 101 17.15 -18.98 6.96
CA PRO A 101 18.24 -19.93 6.83
C PRO A 101 19.44 -19.29 6.12
N ILE A 102 20.65 -19.56 6.64
CA ILE A 102 21.87 -19.21 5.93
C ILE A 102 21.93 -20.04 4.65
N VAL A 103 22.17 -19.40 3.51
CA VAL A 103 22.28 -20.10 2.23
C VAL A 103 23.58 -20.92 2.22
N ARG A 104 23.45 -22.22 1.94
CA ARG A 104 24.60 -23.14 1.90
C ARG A 104 25.39 -22.93 0.60
N ALA A 105 26.49 -22.21 0.67
CA ALA A 105 27.37 -21.99 -0.47
C ALA A 105 28.13 -23.28 -0.86
N ALA A 106 27.98 -23.73 -2.11
CA ALA A 106 28.82 -24.77 -2.70
C ALA A 106 30.08 -24.11 -3.32
N GLY A 107 31.18 -24.02 -2.58
CA GLY A 107 32.42 -23.38 -3.07
C GLY A 107 32.54 -21.91 -2.65
N ARG A 108 33.50 -21.15 -3.22
CA ARG A 108 34.01 -19.84 -2.70
C ARG A 108 33.02 -18.67 -2.72
N HIS A 109 31.91 -18.82 -3.41
CA HIS A 109 30.84 -17.83 -3.60
C HIS A 109 29.50 -18.55 -3.61
N ILE A 110 28.39 -17.81 -3.48
CA ILE A 110 27.03 -18.33 -3.71
C ILE A 110 26.72 -18.09 -5.18
N SER A 111 26.63 -19.14 -5.99
CA SER A 111 26.18 -19.04 -7.39
C SER A 111 24.67 -19.25 -7.46
N VAL A 112 23.97 -18.30 -8.07
CA VAL A 112 22.53 -18.40 -8.34
C VAL A 112 22.32 -18.42 -9.85
N THR A 113 21.71 -19.49 -10.36
CA THR A 113 21.35 -19.63 -11.77
C THR A 113 19.91 -19.18 -11.96
N LEU A 114 19.69 -18.28 -12.93
CA LEU A 114 18.37 -17.78 -13.29
C LEU A 114 17.54 -18.89 -13.97
N PRO A 115 16.24 -19.01 -13.67
CA PRO A 115 15.38 -20.05 -14.21
C PRO A 115 15.17 -19.87 -15.72
N ALA A 116 14.71 -20.94 -16.38
CA ALA A 116 14.36 -20.93 -17.80
C ALA A 116 13.07 -20.15 -18.08
N GLU A 117 12.17 -20.09 -17.10
CA GLU A 117 10.90 -19.36 -17.19
C GLU A 117 11.03 -18.05 -16.39
N ILE A 118 10.85 -16.92 -17.06
CA ILE A 118 10.85 -15.58 -16.47
C ILE A 118 9.52 -14.92 -16.82
N ARG A 119 8.70 -14.64 -15.80
CA ARG A 119 7.35 -14.10 -15.98
C ARG A 119 7.34 -12.57 -15.98
N ASP A 120 6.28 -11.98 -16.53
CA ASP A 120 5.98 -10.56 -16.35
C ASP A 120 5.28 -10.32 -15.02
N ILE A 121 5.52 -9.16 -14.43
CA ILE A 121 4.78 -8.72 -13.23
C ILE A 121 3.48 -8.06 -13.70
N GLU A 122 2.36 -8.59 -13.25
CA GLU A 122 1.03 -8.06 -13.57
C GLU A 122 0.84 -6.63 -13.03
N GLY A 123 0.20 -5.79 -13.85
CA GLY A 123 0.02 -4.36 -13.55
C GLY A 123 1.25 -3.49 -13.82
N TYR A 124 2.33 -4.06 -14.39
CA TYR A 124 3.53 -3.32 -14.81
C TYR A 124 3.86 -3.55 -16.29
N ASP A 125 4.73 -2.69 -16.83
CA ASP A 125 5.19 -2.82 -18.21
C ASP A 125 6.11 -4.06 -18.36
N PRO A 126 5.89 -4.92 -19.36
CA PRO A 126 6.72 -6.11 -19.56
C PRO A 126 8.14 -5.74 -19.98
N VAL A 127 9.10 -6.61 -19.64
CA VAL A 127 10.49 -6.49 -20.09
C VAL A 127 10.61 -7.00 -21.54
N GLU A 128 11.45 -6.38 -22.35
CA GLU A 128 11.72 -6.82 -23.73
C GLU A 128 12.17 -8.29 -23.78
N ALA A 129 11.66 -9.04 -24.77
CA ALA A 129 11.95 -10.47 -24.92
C ALA A 129 13.46 -10.75 -25.01
N ALA A 130 14.21 -9.93 -25.75
CA ALA A 130 15.66 -10.05 -25.86
C ALA A 130 16.38 -9.93 -24.50
N THR A 131 15.89 -9.08 -23.61
CA THR A 131 16.43 -8.95 -22.25
C THR A 131 16.12 -10.19 -21.42
N LYS A 132 14.91 -10.75 -21.51
CA LYS A 132 14.55 -12.01 -20.84
C LYS A 132 15.40 -13.19 -21.35
N GLU A 133 15.59 -13.29 -22.66
CA GLU A 133 16.46 -14.31 -23.27
C GLU A 133 17.91 -14.19 -22.76
N SER A 134 18.41 -12.97 -22.57
CA SER A 134 19.75 -12.73 -22.01
C SER A 134 19.90 -13.09 -20.52
N LEU A 135 18.77 -13.22 -19.81
CA LEU A 135 18.71 -13.58 -18.39
C LEU A 135 18.58 -15.09 -18.20
N VAL A 136 17.85 -15.78 -19.08
CA VAL A 136 17.60 -17.23 -18.98
C VAL A 136 18.89 -18.03 -18.85
N GLY A 137 18.97 -18.89 -17.82
CA GLY A 137 20.10 -19.79 -17.57
C GLY A 137 21.39 -19.11 -17.14
N ARG A 138 21.39 -17.78 -16.95
CA ARG A 138 22.59 -17.04 -16.55
C ARG A 138 22.89 -17.27 -15.07
N THR A 139 24.16 -17.50 -14.76
CA THR A 139 24.63 -17.63 -13.37
C THR A 139 25.21 -16.32 -12.86
N LEU A 140 24.80 -15.92 -11.65
CA LEU A 140 25.29 -14.75 -10.94
C LEU A 140 25.93 -15.17 -9.61
N ASP A 141 27.12 -14.64 -9.34
CA ASP A 141 27.89 -14.97 -8.14
C ASP A 141 27.79 -13.89 -7.08
N PHE A 142 27.57 -14.32 -5.84
CA PHE A 142 27.42 -13.47 -4.66
C PHE A 142 28.41 -13.85 -3.55
N PRO A 143 28.73 -12.92 -2.63
CA PRO A 143 29.54 -13.22 -1.45
C PRO A 143 28.97 -14.36 -0.60
N ARG A 144 29.84 -15.06 0.14
CA ARG A 144 29.42 -16.09 1.10
C ARG A 144 28.82 -15.48 2.37
N GLY A 145 28.07 -16.30 3.11
CA GLY A 145 27.56 -15.95 4.43
C GLY A 145 26.29 -15.09 4.40
N LEU A 146 25.68 -14.93 3.22
CA LEU A 146 24.41 -14.24 3.08
C LEU A 146 23.27 -15.14 3.57
N THR A 147 22.32 -14.54 4.28
CA THR A 147 21.00 -15.10 4.51
C THR A 147 20.20 -15.11 3.19
N VAL A 148 19.11 -15.89 3.14
CA VAL A 148 18.19 -15.88 1.98
C VAL A 148 17.67 -14.48 1.68
N ALA A 149 17.37 -13.68 2.73
CA ALA A 149 16.87 -12.31 2.58
C ALA A 149 17.92 -11.36 1.99
N GLU A 150 19.16 -11.44 2.46
CA GLU A 150 20.28 -10.66 1.92
C GLU A 150 20.60 -11.07 0.47
N LEU A 151 20.59 -12.37 0.17
CA LEU A 151 20.80 -12.88 -1.18
C LEU A 151 19.70 -12.38 -2.13
N ARG A 152 18.43 -12.44 -1.72
CA ARG A 152 17.30 -11.86 -2.47
C ARG A 152 17.54 -10.39 -2.78
N THR A 153 17.91 -9.61 -1.76
CA THR A 153 18.11 -8.17 -1.89
C THR A 153 19.25 -7.85 -2.87
N GLN A 154 20.39 -8.53 -2.73
CA GLN A 154 21.52 -8.34 -3.63
C GLN A 154 21.23 -8.81 -5.06
N LEU A 155 20.50 -9.92 -5.22
CA LEU A 155 20.09 -10.41 -6.54
C LEU A 155 19.14 -9.44 -7.24
N GLN A 156 18.13 -8.92 -6.52
CA GLN A 156 17.24 -7.89 -7.04
C GLN A 156 18.02 -6.64 -7.46
N ALA A 157 18.91 -6.14 -6.61
CA ALA A 157 19.74 -4.98 -6.94
C ALA A 157 20.61 -5.23 -8.19
N ARG A 158 21.27 -6.40 -8.25
CA ARG A 158 22.12 -6.77 -9.38
C ARG A 158 21.35 -6.88 -10.68
N LEU A 159 20.13 -7.41 -10.64
CA LEU A 159 19.24 -7.50 -11.81
C LEU A 159 18.82 -6.10 -12.29
N LYS A 160 18.44 -5.21 -11.38
CA LYS A 160 18.07 -3.82 -11.72
C LYS A 160 19.25 -2.98 -12.24
N GLU A 161 20.46 -3.22 -11.73
CA GLU A 161 21.65 -2.45 -12.13
C GLU A 161 22.24 -2.88 -13.47
N LYS A 162 22.25 -4.19 -13.75
CA LYS A 162 22.92 -4.74 -14.94
C LYS A 162 21.99 -4.95 -16.13
N PHE A 163 20.69 -4.99 -15.89
CA PHE A 163 19.69 -5.24 -16.91
C PHE A 163 18.64 -4.14 -16.85
N ASP A 164 17.96 -3.91 -17.97
CA ASP A 164 16.90 -2.90 -18.07
C ASP A 164 15.59 -3.40 -17.43
N VAL A 165 15.68 -3.68 -16.13
CA VAL A 165 14.61 -4.22 -15.30
C VAL A 165 14.36 -3.23 -14.16
N GLY A 166 13.12 -2.76 -14.04
CA GLY A 166 12.73 -1.81 -12.99
C GLY A 166 12.27 -2.49 -11.71
N TYR A 167 11.52 -3.57 -11.85
CA TYR A 167 10.91 -4.33 -10.75
C TYR A 167 11.23 -5.81 -10.88
N VAL A 168 11.45 -6.45 -9.74
CA VAL A 168 11.81 -7.87 -9.65
C VAL A 168 11.04 -8.50 -8.49
N ASP A 169 10.14 -9.44 -8.80
CA ASP A 169 9.50 -10.32 -7.83
C ASP A 169 10.25 -11.65 -7.83
N LEU A 170 10.76 -12.04 -6.65
CA LEU A 170 11.66 -13.16 -6.51
C LEU A 170 11.28 -13.99 -5.28
N GLU A 171 11.19 -15.30 -5.48
CA GLU A 171 11.04 -16.28 -4.41
C GLU A 171 12.24 -17.22 -4.41
N LEU A 172 12.92 -17.31 -3.26
CA LEU A 172 14.11 -18.15 -3.07
C LEU A 172 13.81 -19.27 -2.09
N SER A 173 14.35 -20.45 -2.38
CA SER A 173 14.39 -21.57 -1.44
C SER A 173 15.40 -21.33 -0.32
N ALA A 174 15.34 -22.13 0.74
CA ALA A 174 16.35 -22.12 1.81
C ALA A 174 17.77 -22.47 1.32
N ALA A 175 17.89 -23.11 0.15
CA ALA A 175 19.16 -23.41 -0.50
C ALA A 175 19.67 -22.27 -1.39
N GLY A 176 18.91 -21.17 -1.54
CA GLY A 176 19.26 -20.04 -2.42
C GLY A 176 18.90 -20.26 -3.88
N GLU A 177 18.08 -21.26 -4.20
CA GLU A 177 17.58 -21.51 -5.56
C GLU A 177 16.33 -20.68 -5.84
N ILE A 178 16.17 -20.22 -7.07
CA ILE A 178 15.03 -19.40 -7.49
C ILE A 178 13.83 -20.32 -7.77
N GLN A 179 12.77 -20.16 -6.99
CA GLN A 179 11.48 -20.84 -7.19
C GLN A 179 10.56 -20.05 -8.12
N TYR A 180 10.66 -18.72 -8.07
CA TYR A 180 9.88 -17.82 -8.90
C TYR A 180 10.69 -16.58 -9.26
N LEU A 181 10.61 -16.16 -10.53
CA LEU A 181 11.19 -14.91 -11.02
C LEU A 181 10.20 -14.20 -11.96
N GLY A 182 9.66 -13.10 -11.47
CA GLY A 182 8.92 -12.12 -12.24
C GLY A 182 9.76 -10.86 -12.45
N VAL A 183 9.77 -10.31 -13.65
CA VAL A 183 10.46 -9.06 -13.97
C VAL A 183 9.49 -8.09 -14.65
N ALA A 184 9.67 -6.82 -14.39
CA ALA A 184 8.98 -5.77 -15.14
C ALA A 184 9.89 -4.58 -15.39
N ARG A 185 9.61 -3.86 -16.48
CA ARG A 185 10.24 -2.56 -16.73
C ARG A 185 9.75 -1.56 -15.71
N ARG A 186 10.61 -0.59 -15.41
CA ARG A 186 10.15 0.62 -14.75
C ARG A 186 9.20 1.31 -15.74
N PRO A 187 8.01 1.78 -15.34
CA PRO A 187 7.13 2.48 -16.26
C PRO A 187 7.84 3.73 -16.76
N ALA A 188 8.33 3.68 -18.00
CA ALA A 188 9.09 4.74 -18.64
C ALA A 188 8.12 5.59 -19.46
N GLY A 189 7.64 6.68 -18.87
CA GLY A 189 7.00 7.76 -19.62
C GLY A 189 8.06 8.77 -20.00
N ILE A 190 7.83 9.55 -21.06
CA ILE A 190 8.72 10.67 -21.43
C ILE A 190 8.84 11.69 -20.28
N GLY A 191 7.82 11.76 -19.42
CA GLY A 191 7.82 12.51 -18.18
C GLY A 191 6.56 12.29 -17.36
N PRO A 192 6.40 12.97 -16.20
CA PRO A 192 5.20 12.88 -15.38
C PRO A 192 3.92 13.36 -16.09
N THR A 193 4.07 14.07 -17.21
CA THR A 193 2.98 14.63 -18.02
C THR A 193 2.48 13.71 -19.13
N LEU A 194 3.16 12.59 -19.41
CA LEU A 194 2.69 11.57 -20.36
C LEU A 194 2.63 10.20 -19.65
N PRO A 195 1.43 9.76 -19.22
CA PRO A 195 1.28 8.50 -18.49
C PRO A 195 1.56 7.28 -19.40
N PRO A 196 1.82 6.09 -18.83
CA PRO A 196 1.97 4.85 -19.60
C PRO A 196 0.68 4.58 -20.37
N ASN A 197 0.78 3.91 -21.52
CA ASN A 197 -0.35 3.61 -22.42
C ASN A 197 -1.13 4.82 -22.96
N ALA A 198 -0.62 6.04 -22.75
CA ALA A 198 -1.09 7.24 -23.42
C ALA A 198 -0.12 7.67 -24.54
N ALA A 199 -0.65 8.37 -25.52
CA ALA A 199 0.11 9.04 -26.56
C ALA A 199 -0.26 10.53 -26.59
N ALA A 200 0.74 11.36 -26.91
CA ALA A 200 0.51 12.75 -27.25
C ALA A 200 0.28 12.84 -28.76
N VAL A 201 -0.89 13.33 -29.18
CA VAL A 201 -1.27 13.43 -30.59
C VAL A 201 -1.60 14.87 -30.90
N ALA A 202 -1.18 15.33 -32.08
CA ALA A 202 -1.61 16.60 -32.64
C ALA A 202 -2.90 16.37 -33.43
N VAL A 203 -3.96 17.08 -33.08
CA VAL A 203 -5.26 17.02 -33.78
C VAL A 203 -5.58 18.38 -34.37
N ARG A 204 -6.23 18.39 -35.54
CA ARG A 204 -6.83 19.61 -36.10
C ARG A 204 -8.15 19.85 -35.37
N ALA A 205 -8.17 20.80 -34.45
CA ALA A 205 -9.33 21.13 -33.66
C ALA A 205 -9.31 22.57 -33.18
N ASP A 206 -10.50 23.14 -32.97
CA ASP A 206 -10.67 24.44 -32.31
C ASP A 206 -11.20 24.24 -30.89
N PRO A 207 -10.32 24.12 -29.87
CA PRO A 207 -10.77 24.02 -28.48
C PRO A 207 -11.47 25.31 -28.05
N PRO A 208 -12.43 25.23 -27.10
CA PRO A 208 -13.07 26.41 -26.52
C PRO A 208 -12.04 27.45 -26.06
N PHE A 209 -12.35 28.74 -26.18
CA PHE A 209 -11.41 29.82 -25.82
C PHE A 209 -10.94 29.76 -24.36
N SER A 210 -11.76 29.21 -23.46
CA SER A 210 -11.43 29.02 -22.05
C SER A 210 -10.55 27.79 -21.78
N ALA A 211 -10.29 26.95 -22.79
CA ALA A 211 -9.52 25.73 -22.63
C ALA A 211 -8.04 26.04 -22.40
N THR A 212 -7.51 25.57 -21.28
CA THR A 212 -6.12 25.76 -20.85
C THR A 212 -5.37 24.42 -20.86
N ALA A 213 -4.03 24.49 -20.87
CA ALA A 213 -3.21 23.30 -20.67
C ALA A 213 -3.57 22.62 -19.34
N GLY A 214 -3.86 21.32 -19.38
CA GLY A 214 -4.36 20.55 -18.24
C GLY A 214 -5.85 20.26 -18.29
N ASP A 215 -6.62 20.97 -19.13
CA ASP A 215 -8.06 20.77 -19.26
C ASP A 215 -8.36 19.45 -19.96
N ILE A 216 -9.40 18.79 -19.46
CA ILE A 216 -9.86 17.55 -20.02
C ILE A 216 -10.85 17.86 -21.12
N VAL A 217 -10.61 17.25 -22.28
CA VAL A 217 -11.41 17.44 -23.47
C VAL A 217 -11.96 16.11 -23.95
N GLN A 218 -13.23 16.08 -24.36
CA GLN A 218 -13.72 15.00 -25.19
C GLN A 218 -13.37 15.29 -26.64
N LEU A 219 -12.88 14.27 -27.34
CA LEU A 219 -12.55 14.34 -28.76
C LEU A 219 -13.72 13.78 -29.56
N TRP A 220 -14.32 14.61 -30.42
CA TRP A 220 -15.47 14.26 -31.25
C TRP A 220 -15.11 14.38 -32.73
N ALA A 221 -15.32 13.31 -33.48
CA ALA A 221 -15.22 13.34 -34.94
C ALA A 221 -16.39 14.13 -35.53
N VAL A 222 -16.08 15.04 -36.44
CA VAL A 222 -17.07 15.87 -37.15
C VAL A 222 -17.50 15.14 -38.41
N GLU A 223 -18.44 14.21 -38.22
CA GLU A 223 -19.10 13.43 -39.28
C GLU A 223 -20.61 13.82 -39.33
N ASP A 224 -21.38 13.32 -40.30
CA ASP A 224 -22.84 13.57 -40.40
C ASP A 224 -23.58 13.24 -39.10
N THR A 225 -23.09 12.23 -38.37
CA THR A 225 -23.45 11.94 -36.99
C THR A 225 -22.22 12.11 -36.09
N PRO A 226 -22.20 13.12 -35.18
CA PRO A 226 -21.06 13.34 -34.29
C PRO A 226 -20.76 12.10 -33.46
N ARG A 227 -19.52 11.61 -33.55
CA ARG A 227 -19.07 10.40 -32.86
C ARG A 227 -17.97 10.73 -31.87
N LYS A 228 -18.18 10.37 -30.61
CA LYS A 228 -17.14 10.50 -29.57
C LYS A 228 -16.05 9.45 -29.82
N LEU A 229 -14.82 9.91 -30.02
CA LEU A 229 -13.65 9.04 -30.12
C LEU A 229 -13.10 8.67 -28.74
N GLY A 230 -13.14 9.61 -27.81
CA GLY A 230 -12.58 9.38 -26.48
C GLY A 230 -12.46 10.66 -25.67
N THR A 231 -11.61 10.58 -24.65
CA THR A 231 -11.30 11.70 -23.75
C THR A 231 -9.79 11.85 -23.69
N GLY A 232 -9.30 13.08 -23.67
CA GLY A 232 -7.89 13.38 -23.50
C GLY A 232 -7.69 14.66 -22.69
N GLU A 233 -6.44 15.06 -22.56
CA GLU A 233 -6.04 16.28 -21.87
C GLU A 233 -5.35 17.23 -22.86
N LEU A 234 -5.84 18.46 -22.94
CA LEU A 234 -5.25 19.50 -23.74
C LEU A 234 -3.88 19.89 -23.14
N ARG A 235 -2.83 19.83 -23.94
CA ARG A 235 -1.46 20.24 -23.54
C ARG A 235 -1.08 21.60 -24.05
N ALA A 236 -1.41 21.87 -25.30
CA ALA A 236 -1.06 23.09 -25.99
C ALA A 236 -1.98 23.29 -27.18
N ARG A 237 -2.07 24.52 -27.66
CA ARG A 237 -2.75 24.89 -28.88
C ARG A 237 -1.90 25.90 -29.65
N VAL A 238 -1.75 25.67 -30.94
CA VAL A 238 -1.18 26.65 -31.88
C VAL A 238 -2.10 26.71 -33.09
N GLY A 239 -2.78 27.85 -33.28
CA GLY A 239 -3.78 28.00 -34.34
C GLY A 239 -4.93 27.00 -34.21
N SER A 240 -5.15 26.19 -35.24
CA SER A 240 -6.13 25.10 -35.29
C SER A 240 -5.55 23.72 -34.92
N ILE A 241 -4.32 23.68 -34.41
CA ILE A 241 -3.69 22.44 -33.95
C ILE A 241 -3.69 22.40 -32.43
N ALA A 242 -4.34 21.39 -31.87
CA ALA A 242 -4.31 21.10 -30.44
C ALA A 242 -3.46 19.85 -30.18
N THR A 243 -2.56 19.93 -29.20
CA THR A 243 -1.85 18.74 -28.70
C THR A 243 -2.64 18.16 -27.55
N ILE A 244 -3.01 16.88 -27.65
CA ILE A 244 -3.81 16.19 -26.65
C ILE A 244 -3.07 14.94 -26.20
N THR A 245 -3.01 14.69 -24.89
CA THR A 245 -2.63 13.39 -24.36
C THR A 245 -3.87 12.54 -24.14
N THR A 246 -3.90 11.35 -24.76
CA THR A 246 -5.04 10.43 -24.74
C THR A 246 -4.55 8.99 -24.70
N ASP A 247 -5.43 8.04 -24.38
CA ASP A 247 -5.09 6.61 -24.43
C ASP A 247 -4.69 6.17 -25.84
N ARG A 248 -3.81 5.17 -25.92
CA ARG A 248 -3.26 4.64 -27.18
C ARG A 248 -4.35 4.16 -28.16
N ALA A 249 -5.44 3.58 -27.67
CA ALA A 249 -6.56 3.16 -28.50
C ALA A 249 -7.21 4.35 -29.23
N VAL A 250 -7.46 5.45 -28.49
CA VAL A 250 -8.00 6.69 -29.05
C VAL A 250 -7.00 7.32 -30.01
N ALA A 251 -5.72 7.37 -29.62
CA ALA A 251 -4.66 7.93 -30.46
C ALA A 251 -4.53 7.25 -31.83
N THR A 252 -4.75 5.93 -31.87
CA THR A 252 -4.68 5.13 -33.10
C THR A 252 -5.89 5.37 -34.01
N ALA A 253 -7.04 5.79 -33.44
CA ALA A 253 -8.26 6.08 -34.19
C ALA A 253 -8.33 7.52 -34.73
N ILE A 254 -7.33 8.36 -34.44
CA ILE A 254 -7.25 9.74 -34.91
C ILE A 254 -6.65 9.75 -36.31
N ASP A 255 -7.38 10.34 -37.25
CA ASP A 255 -6.89 10.71 -38.57
C ASP A 255 -6.24 12.10 -38.49
N PRO A 256 -4.94 12.25 -38.79
CA PRO A 256 -4.24 13.54 -38.70
C PRO A 256 -4.77 14.61 -39.67
N GLU A 257 -5.48 14.23 -40.73
CA GLU A 257 -6.03 15.19 -41.71
C GLU A 257 -7.49 15.57 -41.42
N ALA A 258 -8.17 14.86 -40.53
CA ALA A 258 -9.56 15.14 -40.17
C ALA A 258 -9.68 16.28 -39.13
N GLU A 259 -10.79 17.02 -39.18
CA GLU A 259 -11.14 18.02 -38.16
C GLU A 259 -11.95 17.41 -37.01
N TYR A 260 -11.60 17.80 -35.80
CA TYR A 260 -12.22 17.35 -34.56
C TYR A 260 -12.78 18.50 -33.75
N ARG A 261 -13.85 18.21 -33.01
CA ARG A 261 -14.40 19.14 -32.02
C ARG A 261 -14.00 18.72 -30.61
N LEU A 262 -13.54 19.70 -29.83
CA LEU A 262 -13.15 19.51 -28.44
C LEU A 262 -14.21 20.08 -27.51
N LEU A 263 -14.61 19.30 -26.52
CA LEU A 263 -15.52 19.73 -25.46
C LEU A 263 -14.81 19.62 -24.12
N THR A 264 -14.56 20.76 -23.46
CA THR A 264 -13.97 20.81 -22.12
C THR A 264 -14.94 20.23 -21.09
N LEU A 265 -14.44 19.33 -20.25
CA LEU A 265 -15.17 18.80 -19.10
C LEU A 265 -14.89 19.66 -17.85
N GLU A 266 -15.84 19.70 -16.91
CA GLU A 266 -15.64 20.34 -15.62
C GLU A 266 -14.41 19.74 -14.91
N ALA A 267 -13.54 20.64 -14.43
CA ALA A 267 -12.25 20.29 -13.84
C ALA A 267 -12.45 19.84 -12.39
N ASP A 268 -12.84 18.59 -12.16
CA ASP A 268 -12.64 17.99 -10.85
C ASP A 268 -11.15 17.62 -10.69
N SER A 269 -10.56 18.08 -9.59
CA SER A 269 -9.22 17.65 -9.14
C SER A 269 -9.20 16.13 -9.10
N ARG A 270 -8.41 15.48 -9.97
CA ARG A 270 -8.42 14.03 -10.22
C ARG A 270 -7.58 13.28 -9.18
N PRO A 271 -8.16 12.83 -8.04
CA PRO A 271 -7.40 12.19 -6.98
C PRO A 271 -6.94 10.80 -7.43
N ASP A 272 -7.65 10.19 -8.38
CA ASP A 272 -7.30 8.98 -9.12
C ASP A 272 -5.94 9.10 -9.82
N ARG A 273 -5.64 10.26 -10.43
CA ARG A 273 -4.34 10.49 -11.07
C ARG A 273 -3.22 10.76 -10.09
N GLU A 274 -3.48 11.55 -9.05
CA GLU A 274 -2.50 11.77 -7.99
C GLU A 274 -2.14 10.45 -7.31
N PHE A 275 -3.15 9.62 -7.04
CA PHE A 275 -3.01 8.29 -6.48
C PHE A 275 -2.25 7.34 -7.42
N ALA A 276 -2.60 7.29 -8.70
CA ALA A 276 -1.86 6.50 -9.69
C ALA A 276 -0.39 6.96 -9.84
N ALA A 277 -0.14 8.27 -9.81
CA ALA A 277 1.20 8.84 -9.84
C ALA A 277 2.00 8.59 -8.53
N MET A 278 1.31 8.44 -7.40
CA MET A 278 1.92 7.97 -6.15
C MET A 278 2.31 6.50 -6.25
N LEU A 279 1.39 5.62 -6.65
CA LEU A 279 1.66 4.19 -6.84
C LEU A 279 2.84 3.97 -7.82
N ARG A 280 2.92 4.74 -8.91
CA ARG A 280 4.01 4.64 -9.89
C ARG A 280 5.40 4.94 -9.33
N ARG A 281 5.49 5.78 -8.29
CA ARG A 281 6.76 6.11 -7.63
C ARG A 281 7.09 5.14 -6.50
N ALA A 282 6.12 4.36 -6.07
CA ALA A 282 6.23 3.39 -5.01
C ALA A 282 6.66 2.01 -5.56
N ASP A 283 6.98 1.09 -4.66
CA ASP A 283 7.25 -0.32 -5.01
C ASP A 283 5.96 -1.17 -4.90
N GLU A 284 4.85 -0.54 -4.53
CA GLU A 284 3.52 -1.11 -4.36
C GLU A 284 2.62 -0.93 -5.60
N THR A 285 1.71 -1.87 -5.81
CA THR A 285 0.63 -1.79 -6.80
C THR A 285 -0.72 -2.05 -6.14
N MET A 286 -1.80 -1.93 -6.89
CA MET A 286 -3.17 -2.18 -6.44
C MET A 286 -3.78 -3.34 -7.22
N ARG A 287 -4.52 -4.22 -6.54
CA ARG A 287 -5.38 -5.25 -7.16
C ARG A 287 -6.77 -5.24 -6.56
N LEU A 288 -7.75 -5.64 -7.38
CA LEU A 288 -9.09 -5.99 -6.96
C LEU A 288 -9.17 -7.50 -6.79
N LEU A 289 -9.50 -7.97 -5.58
CA LEU A 289 -9.55 -9.39 -5.25
C LEU A 289 -10.97 -9.77 -4.85
N SER A 290 -11.58 -10.74 -5.53
CA SER A 290 -12.86 -11.34 -5.15
C SER A 290 -12.63 -12.49 -4.18
N ILE A 291 -13.35 -12.50 -3.06
CA ILE A 291 -13.28 -13.53 -2.03
C ILE A 291 -14.48 -14.47 -2.17
N THR A 292 -14.22 -15.77 -2.34
CA THR A 292 -15.26 -16.81 -2.36
C THR A 292 -15.49 -17.41 -0.97
N ASP A 293 -16.54 -18.20 -0.83
CA ASP A 293 -16.89 -18.93 0.39
C ASP A 293 -15.83 -19.94 0.84
N SER A 294 -15.06 -20.47 -0.11
CA SER A 294 -13.96 -21.40 0.15
C SER A 294 -12.71 -20.75 0.73
N SER A 295 -12.65 -19.42 0.79
CA SER A 295 -11.44 -18.72 1.22
C SER A 295 -11.22 -18.77 2.74
N PRO A 296 -9.99 -19.07 3.21
CA PRO A 296 -9.65 -19.02 4.63
C PRO A 296 -9.66 -17.59 5.20
N LEU A 297 -9.78 -16.57 4.35
CA LEU A 297 -9.93 -15.17 4.75
C LEU A 297 -11.35 -14.86 5.25
N VAL A 298 -12.35 -15.67 4.91
CA VAL A 298 -13.73 -15.48 5.39
C VAL A 298 -13.76 -15.64 6.91
N GLY A 299 -14.37 -14.67 7.59
CA GLY A 299 -14.41 -14.63 9.06
C GLY A 299 -13.16 -14.03 9.72
N GLN A 300 -12.09 -13.75 8.96
CA GLN A 300 -10.93 -13.01 9.46
C GLN A 300 -11.17 -11.51 9.39
N SER A 301 -10.43 -10.75 10.21
CA SER A 301 -10.45 -9.28 10.10
C SER A 301 -9.58 -8.79 8.94
N VAL A 302 -9.90 -7.63 8.37
CA VAL A 302 -9.07 -6.90 7.40
C VAL A 302 -7.61 -6.76 7.85
N ALA A 303 -7.36 -6.64 9.16
CA ALA A 303 -6.00 -6.57 9.72
C ALA A 303 -5.12 -7.80 9.47
N ALA A 304 -5.70 -8.95 9.07
CA ALA A 304 -4.98 -10.17 8.78
C ALA A 304 -4.31 -10.16 7.38
N ILE A 305 -4.67 -9.21 6.52
CA ILE A 305 -4.10 -9.07 5.17
C ILE A 305 -2.76 -8.32 5.29
N ASP A 306 -1.70 -8.89 4.72
CA ASP A 306 -0.34 -8.32 4.70
C ASP A 306 -0.18 -7.07 3.78
N GLY A 307 -1.29 -6.46 3.35
CA GLY A 307 -1.39 -5.28 2.50
C GLY A 307 -2.36 -4.24 3.06
N THR A 308 -2.53 -3.13 2.35
CA THR A 308 -3.48 -2.06 2.74
C THR A 308 -4.79 -2.21 1.98
N VAL A 309 -5.88 -2.51 2.67
CA VAL A 309 -7.22 -2.54 2.08
C VAL A 309 -7.78 -1.12 2.06
N LEU A 310 -7.97 -0.58 0.85
CA LEU A 310 -8.55 0.76 0.63
C LEU A 310 -10.07 0.74 0.66
N GLY A 311 -10.68 -0.37 0.31
CA GLY A 311 -12.12 -0.49 0.25
C GLY A 311 -12.59 -1.91 0.10
N ILE A 312 -13.85 -2.12 0.48
CA ILE A 312 -14.56 -3.40 0.34
C ILE A 312 -15.85 -3.11 -0.40
N ARG A 313 -16.12 -3.89 -1.44
CA ARG A 313 -17.43 -3.90 -2.10
C ARG A 313 -18.09 -5.24 -1.81
N THR A 314 -19.15 -5.21 -1.01
CA THR A 314 -20.04 -6.34 -0.83
C THR A 314 -21.11 -6.31 -1.92
N ALA A 315 -21.47 -7.47 -2.47
CA ALA A 315 -22.43 -7.54 -3.57
C ALA A 315 -23.76 -6.84 -3.22
N GLY A 316 -24.19 -5.90 -4.07
CA GLY A 316 -25.42 -5.13 -3.87
C GLY A 316 -25.29 -3.91 -2.95
N GLU A 317 -24.12 -3.67 -2.36
CA GLU A 317 -23.85 -2.52 -1.49
C GLU A 317 -22.90 -1.51 -2.14
N SER A 318 -22.92 -0.28 -1.64
CA SER A 318 -21.92 0.73 -1.99
C SER A 318 -20.56 0.36 -1.42
N VAL A 319 -19.49 0.77 -2.09
CA VAL A 319 -18.11 0.52 -1.61
C VAL A 319 -17.90 1.17 -0.24
N GLU A 320 -17.56 0.35 0.76
CA GLU A 320 -17.05 0.80 2.05
C GLU A 320 -15.62 1.28 1.84
N THR A 321 -15.39 2.59 1.99
CA THR A 321 -14.05 3.19 1.81
C THR A 321 -13.30 3.24 3.14
N ILE A 322 -12.03 2.86 3.11
CA ILE A 322 -11.11 2.81 4.26
C ILE A 322 -11.76 2.02 5.42
N PRO A 323 -12.01 0.72 5.23
CA PRO A 323 -12.68 -0.12 6.22
C PRO A 323 -11.89 -0.15 7.53
N ASN A 324 -12.60 -0.32 8.65
CA ASN A 324 -11.94 -0.50 9.94
C ASN A 324 -11.08 -1.78 9.90
N ARG A 325 -9.91 -1.78 10.54
CA ARG A 325 -9.04 -2.95 10.67
C ARG A 325 -9.74 -4.16 11.30
N SER A 326 -10.77 -3.95 12.13
CA SER A 326 -11.59 -5.02 12.71
C SER A 326 -12.76 -5.49 11.82
N ARG A 327 -12.96 -4.89 10.64
CA ARG A 327 -13.99 -5.31 9.67
C ARG A 327 -13.72 -6.76 9.30
N VAL A 328 -14.72 -7.62 9.50
CA VAL A 328 -14.64 -9.06 9.21
C VAL A 328 -14.89 -9.28 7.73
N ILE A 329 -14.04 -10.01 7.03
CA ILE A 329 -14.17 -10.31 5.60
C ILE A 329 -15.27 -11.37 5.40
N GLN A 330 -16.15 -11.15 4.43
CA GLN A 330 -17.26 -12.02 4.09
C GLN A 330 -17.05 -12.68 2.71
N ALA A 331 -17.72 -13.80 2.49
CA ALA A 331 -17.78 -14.40 1.16
C ALA A 331 -18.55 -13.46 0.21
N GLY A 332 -18.04 -13.28 -1.00
CA GLY A 332 -18.55 -12.34 -2.00
C GLY A 332 -18.03 -10.91 -1.87
N ASP A 333 -17.14 -10.63 -0.90
CA ASP A 333 -16.48 -9.33 -0.81
C ASP A 333 -15.44 -9.18 -1.94
N GLU A 334 -15.44 -8.01 -2.59
CA GLU A 334 -14.35 -7.56 -3.44
C GLU A 334 -13.47 -6.57 -2.68
N LEU A 335 -12.19 -6.88 -2.54
CA LEU A 335 -11.22 -6.09 -1.79
C LEU A 335 -10.32 -5.28 -2.72
N PHE A 336 -10.26 -3.97 -2.51
CA PHE A 336 -9.28 -3.09 -3.15
C PHE A 336 -8.01 -3.06 -2.31
N VAL A 337 -6.98 -3.80 -2.71
CA VAL A 337 -5.76 -4.00 -1.90
C VAL A 337 -4.56 -3.34 -2.56
N ILE A 338 -3.83 -2.51 -1.82
CA ILE A 338 -2.50 -2.02 -2.18
C ILE A 338 -1.44 -2.88 -1.48
N GLY A 339 -0.43 -3.31 -2.21
CA GLY A 339 0.72 -3.99 -1.64
C GLY A 339 1.83 -4.18 -2.66
N ARG A 340 2.98 -4.65 -2.21
CA ARG A 340 4.07 -5.07 -3.12
C ARG A 340 3.60 -6.24 -3.98
N PRO A 341 4.08 -6.37 -5.23
CA PRO A 341 3.65 -7.44 -6.15
C PRO A 341 3.73 -8.84 -5.54
N GLU A 342 4.81 -9.11 -4.80
CA GLU A 342 5.02 -10.36 -4.06
C GLU A 342 3.95 -10.70 -3.02
N ILE A 343 3.37 -9.69 -2.35
CA ILE A 343 2.30 -9.85 -1.36
C ILE A 343 0.99 -10.13 -2.08
N LEU A 344 0.70 -9.35 -3.13
CA LEU A 344 -0.54 -9.49 -3.89
C LEU A 344 -0.60 -10.83 -4.64
N ARG A 345 0.53 -11.32 -5.16
CA ARG A 345 0.62 -12.65 -5.78
C ARG A 345 0.33 -13.77 -4.76
N LYS A 346 0.83 -13.65 -3.53
CA LYS A 346 0.55 -14.64 -2.46
C LYS A 346 -0.91 -14.63 -2.04
N LEU A 347 -1.51 -13.45 -1.97
CA LEU A 347 -2.94 -13.30 -1.70
C LEU A 347 -3.79 -13.93 -2.80
N ASP A 348 -3.44 -13.69 -4.06
CA ASP A 348 -4.12 -14.29 -5.23
C ASP A 348 -3.94 -15.81 -5.32
N GLY A 349 -2.78 -16.32 -4.88
CA GLY A 349 -2.53 -17.76 -4.76
C GLY A 349 -3.21 -18.44 -3.56
N THR A 350 -3.99 -17.70 -2.76
CA THR A 350 -4.74 -18.27 -1.64
C THR A 350 -6.04 -18.89 -2.15
N ASP A 351 -6.36 -20.10 -1.69
CA ASP A 351 -7.59 -20.77 -2.08
C ASP A 351 -8.82 -19.87 -1.89
N GLY A 352 -9.67 -19.85 -2.92
CA GLY A 352 -10.89 -19.05 -2.92
C GLY A 352 -10.70 -17.54 -3.06
N VAL A 353 -9.50 -17.05 -3.34
CA VAL A 353 -9.22 -15.65 -3.72
C VAL A 353 -8.96 -15.61 -5.22
N HIS A 354 -9.59 -14.66 -5.92
CA HIS A 354 -9.38 -14.48 -7.35
C HIS A 354 -9.20 -13.01 -7.69
N ALA A 355 -8.13 -12.69 -8.41
CA ALA A 355 -8.01 -11.39 -9.04
C ALA A 355 -9.16 -11.14 -10.01
N VAL A 356 -9.84 -10.03 -9.84
CA VAL A 356 -10.85 -9.56 -10.78
C VAL A 356 -10.10 -8.82 -11.89
N GLU A 357 -10.12 -9.37 -13.11
CA GLU A 357 -9.66 -8.64 -14.29
C GLU A 357 -10.51 -7.39 -14.43
N THR A 358 -9.90 -6.25 -14.14
CA THR A 358 -10.57 -4.98 -14.33
C THR A 358 -10.49 -4.66 -15.83
N GLU A 359 -11.47 -5.13 -16.60
CA GLU A 359 -11.79 -4.41 -17.85
C GLU A 359 -11.95 -2.95 -17.46
N SER A 360 -11.11 -2.09 -18.05
CA SER A 360 -11.08 -0.67 -17.73
C SER A 360 -12.50 -0.13 -17.85
N ALA A 361 -13.12 0.18 -16.71
CA ALA A 361 -14.53 0.50 -16.59
C ALA A 361 -14.91 1.65 -17.54
N THR A 362 -15.36 1.25 -18.72
CA THR A 362 -16.09 2.04 -19.69
C THR A 362 -17.52 1.55 -19.55
N GLU A 363 -18.47 2.47 -19.33
CA GLU A 363 -19.86 2.22 -18.90
C GLU A 363 -19.97 1.93 -17.39
N SER A 364 -20.78 2.62 -16.58
CA SER A 364 -22.07 3.26 -16.81
C SER A 364 -22.30 4.37 -15.77
N ARG A 365 -22.54 5.59 -16.25
CA ARG A 365 -23.46 6.56 -15.62
C ARG A 365 -24.21 7.30 -16.73
N SER A 366 -24.96 6.55 -17.54
CA SER A 366 -26.05 7.11 -18.35
C SER A 366 -27.26 7.36 -17.45
N GLY A 367 -27.16 8.38 -16.60
CA GLY A 367 -28.26 8.93 -15.81
C GLY A 367 -28.65 10.31 -16.31
N GLY A 368 -28.68 10.53 -17.63
CA GLY A 368 -29.15 11.79 -18.22
C GLY A 368 -30.67 11.84 -18.19
N ARG A 369 -31.25 12.60 -17.25
CA ARG A 369 -32.65 13.03 -17.37
C ARG A 369 -32.79 13.85 -18.66
N PRO A 370 -33.80 13.59 -19.51
CA PRO A 370 -34.02 14.43 -20.68
C PRO A 370 -34.43 15.82 -20.23
N TRP A 371 -33.73 16.83 -20.74
CA TRP A 371 -34.07 18.24 -20.63
C TRP A 371 -35.46 18.46 -21.27
N SER A 372 -36.48 18.69 -20.45
CA SER A 372 -37.78 19.15 -20.92
C SER A 372 -37.73 20.67 -21.07
N ALA A 373 -37.61 21.15 -22.30
CA ALA A 373 -37.98 22.51 -22.62
C ALA A 373 -39.52 22.57 -22.69
N ASP A 374 -40.16 23.03 -21.62
CA ASP A 374 -41.51 23.57 -21.73
C ASP A 374 -41.53 25.04 -21.28
N ARG A 375 -42.05 25.84 -22.19
CA ARG A 375 -42.04 27.29 -22.24
C ARG A 375 -43.41 27.71 -21.74
N SER A 376 -43.51 28.15 -20.49
CA SER A 376 -44.75 28.75 -19.99
C SER A 376 -44.93 30.15 -20.59
N GLU A 377 -45.63 30.21 -21.70
CA GLU A 377 -46.52 31.34 -21.98
C GLU A 377 -47.62 31.37 -20.90
N LYS A 378 -47.72 32.47 -20.16
CA LYS A 378 -49.01 33.16 -19.94
C LYS A 378 -48.81 34.46 -19.15
N SER A 379 -49.10 35.55 -19.85
CA SER A 379 -49.99 36.65 -19.44
C SER A 379 -50.03 37.05 -17.96
N GLU A 380 -49.50 38.23 -17.66
CA GLU A 380 -50.31 39.40 -17.27
C GLU A 380 -49.65 40.69 -17.75
#